data_AF-A0A951MHK0-F1
#
_entry.id   AF-A0A951MHK0-F1
#
_cell.length_a   1.000
_cell.length_b   1.000
_cell.length_c   1.000
_cell.angle_alpha   90.00
_cell.angle_beta   90.00
_cell.angle_gamma   90.00
#
_symmetry.space_group_name_H-M   'P 1'
#
loop_
_entity.id
_entity.type
_entity.pdbx_description
1 polymer ?
#
loop_
_entity_poly.entity_id
_entity_poly.type
_entity_poly.pdbx_seq_one_letter_code
_entity_poly.pdbx_strand_id
1 'polypeptide(L)'
;MKIMLLLFLMSMRTHSQCPCIKTAIIGTEVNEQITTAHNNQVVVMDDVAIKSGEHLKLYTIKNSGELTWYSKGKKIENTRVAPTETTSYTVKSFLMGCPDVYDMVTITVIKNTDIQDLVLFPNPIQSKTTIVSTLYPIIGVSLYDLKGNQLFHLSYTDRIKQRVIDLTELPKGFYVLRAQLDNQTSVTRKVIKI
;
A
#
# COMPACT_ATOMS: atom_id res chain seq x y z
N MET A 1 -19.11 67.35 39.41
CA MET A 1 -19.34 66.10 40.17
C MET A 1 -19.35 64.95 39.19
N LYS A 2 -18.56 63.92 39.51
CA LYS A 2 -18.06 62.83 38.65
C LYS A 2 -19.09 61.68 38.57
N ILE A 3 -18.84 60.73 37.65
CA ILE A 3 -19.26 59.30 37.62
C ILE A 3 -20.32 59.01 36.53
N MET A 4 -19.88 58.68 35.30
CA MET A 4 -19.36 57.39 34.80
C MET A 4 -20.51 56.50 34.27
N LEU A 5 -20.82 56.70 32.99
CA LEU A 5 -21.67 55.81 32.21
C LEU A 5 -20.90 54.50 31.97
N LEU A 6 -21.23 53.46 32.73
CA LEU A 6 -20.69 52.12 32.53
C LEU A 6 -21.29 51.54 31.24
N LEU A 7 -20.58 51.69 30.12
CA LEU A 7 -20.84 50.92 28.91
C LEU A 7 -20.46 49.47 29.21
N PHE A 8 -21.47 48.64 29.49
CA PHE A 8 -21.34 47.19 29.47
C PHE A 8 -21.06 46.78 28.02
N LEU A 9 -19.78 46.59 27.68
CA LEU A 9 -19.38 45.83 26.51
C LEU A 9 -19.76 44.37 26.75
N MET A 10 -21.03 44.03 26.51
CA MET A 10 -21.40 42.65 26.25
C MET A 10 -20.73 42.27 24.93
N SER A 11 -19.58 41.61 25.08
CA SER A 11 -18.93 40.84 24.03
C SER A 11 -20.00 39.97 23.38
N MET A 12 -20.47 40.40 22.21
CA MET A 12 -21.17 39.51 21.31
C MET A 12 -20.13 38.46 20.92
N ARG A 13 -20.16 37.32 21.59
CA ARG A 13 -19.56 36.10 21.07
C ARG A 13 -20.19 35.94 19.69
N THR A 14 -19.43 36.22 18.65
CA THR A 14 -19.77 35.85 17.29
C THR A 14 -19.91 34.34 17.30
N HIS A 15 -21.15 33.88 17.46
CA HIS A 15 -21.49 32.48 17.31
C HIS A 15 -21.29 32.22 15.81
N SER A 16 -20.12 31.70 15.44
CA SER A 16 -19.80 31.30 14.09
C SER A 16 -20.73 30.13 13.74
N GLN A 17 -21.96 30.45 13.34
CA GLN A 17 -22.89 29.47 12.86
C GLN A 17 -22.31 28.88 11.58
N CYS A 18 -22.10 27.56 11.56
CA CYS A 18 -21.91 26.84 10.32
C CYS A 18 -23.01 27.27 9.34
N PRO A 19 -22.70 27.65 8.09
CA PRO A 19 -23.73 27.84 7.08
C PRO A 19 -24.39 26.48 6.80
N CYS A 20 -25.44 26.16 7.54
CA CYS A 20 -26.28 24.99 7.29
C CYS A 20 -27.15 25.30 6.07
N ILE A 21 -27.16 24.41 5.08
CA ILE A 21 -28.18 24.47 4.03
C ILE A 21 -29.48 23.97 4.66
N LYS A 22 -30.41 24.88 4.96
CA LYS A 22 -31.78 24.49 5.29
C LYS A 22 -32.51 24.14 4.00
N THR A 23 -32.60 22.84 3.69
CA THR A 23 -33.54 22.38 2.68
C THR A 23 -34.87 22.11 3.39
N ALA A 24 -35.84 23.01 3.25
CA ALA A 24 -37.19 22.74 3.75
C ALA A 24 -37.85 21.73 2.80
N ILE A 25 -38.18 20.54 3.31
CA ILE A 25 -39.09 19.63 2.61
C ILE A 25 -40.49 20.15 2.92
N ILE A 26 -41.14 20.80 1.94
CA ILE A 26 -42.55 21.18 2.09
C ILE A 26 -43.38 19.90 1.94
N GLY A 27 -43.65 19.24 3.07
CA GLY A 27 -44.49 18.06 3.17
C GLY A 27 -45.05 17.95 4.58
N THR A 28 -46.37 18.04 4.69
CA THR A 28 -47.12 17.93 5.94
C THR A 28 -46.92 16.55 6.57
N GLU A 29 -46.14 16.46 7.64
CA GLU A 29 -46.49 15.87 8.95
C GLU A 29 -45.21 15.75 9.80
N VAL A 30 -45.33 16.23 11.03
CA VAL A 30 -44.22 16.60 11.90
C VAL A 30 -43.60 15.37 12.54
N ASN A 31 -42.48 14.93 11.97
CA ASN A 31 -41.34 14.48 12.76
C ASN A 31 -40.06 14.79 11.97
N GLU A 32 -39.84 16.08 11.69
CA GLU A 32 -38.62 16.56 11.04
C GLU A 32 -37.44 16.34 11.99
N GLN A 33 -36.72 15.22 11.81
CA GLN A 33 -35.31 15.20 12.15
C GLN A 33 -34.61 16.22 11.25
N ILE A 34 -34.37 17.41 11.81
CA ILE A 34 -33.50 18.41 11.21
C ILE A 34 -32.10 17.80 11.16
N THR A 35 -31.77 17.09 10.08
CA THR A 35 -30.39 16.78 9.76
C THR A 35 -29.77 18.07 9.26
N THR A 36 -29.07 18.81 10.12
CA THR A 36 -28.26 19.95 9.70
C THR A 36 -27.15 19.44 8.78
N ALA A 37 -27.38 19.52 7.46
CA ALA A 37 -26.33 19.34 6.48
C ALA A 37 -25.38 20.55 6.57
N HIS A 38 -24.20 20.31 7.13
CA HIS A 38 -23.13 21.29 7.17
C HIS A 38 -22.46 21.40 5.80
N ASN A 39 -21.99 22.59 5.42
CA ASN A 39 -21.33 22.82 4.14
C ASN A 39 -19.88 22.30 4.09
N ASN A 40 -19.34 21.82 5.21
CA ASN A 40 -18.02 21.21 5.25
C ASN A 40 -18.06 19.84 4.55
N GLN A 41 -17.20 19.66 3.56
CA GLN A 41 -17.11 18.42 2.80
C GLN A 41 -15.65 18.14 2.47
N VAL A 42 -15.32 16.86 2.35
CA VAL A 42 -14.05 16.41 1.79
C VAL A 42 -14.30 15.10 1.06
N VAL A 43 -13.77 15.00 -0.15
CA VAL A 43 -13.75 13.77 -0.96
C VAL A 43 -12.32 13.57 -1.40
N VAL A 44 -11.73 12.45 -1.03
CA VAL A 44 -10.36 12.08 -1.35
C VAL A 44 -10.27 11.38 -2.70
N MET A 45 -9.07 11.29 -3.27
CA MET A 45 -8.82 10.46 -4.45
C MET A 45 -9.18 8.98 -4.21
N ASP A 46 -9.43 8.24 -5.29
CA ASP A 46 -9.72 6.80 -5.21
C ASP A 46 -8.53 6.00 -4.67
N ASP A 47 -8.83 4.82 -4.12
CA ASP A 47 -7.84 3.81 -3.76
C ASP A 47 -6.98 3.42 -4.97
N VAL A 48 -5.69 3.22 -4.72
CA VAL A 48 -4.74 2.89 -5.79
C VAL A 48 -3.73 1.84 -5.33
N ALA A 49 -3.30 1.02 -6.28
CA ALA A 49 -2.22 0.07 -6.09
C ALA A 49 -0.94 0.61 -6.74
N ILE A 50 0.17 0.61 -5.99
CA ILE A 50 1.49 1.07 -6.45
C ILE A 50 2.57 0.05 -6.10
N LYS A 51 3.73 0.12 -6.75
CA LYS A 51 4.88 -0.68 -6.32
C LYS A 51 5.45 -0.18 -5.00
N SER A 52 6.00 -1.08 -4.20
CA SER A 52 6.67 -0.71 -2.93
C SER A 52 7.70 0.41 -3.13
N GLY A 53 7.53 1.51 -2.40
CA GLY A 53 8.42 2.68 -2.44
C GLY A 53 8.20 3.60 -3.63
N GLU A 54 7.21 3.33 -4.49
CA GLU A 54 6.84 4.25 -5.57
C GLU A 54 6.21 5.54 -5.00
N HIS A 55 6.51 6.67 -5.63
CA HIS A 55 5.99 7.96 -5.19
C HIS A 55 4.58 8.21 -5.72
N LEU A 56 3.68 8.60 -4.81
CA LEU A 56 2.33 9.05 -5.12
C LEU A 56 2.06 10.40 -4.45
N LYS A 57 1.33 11.28 -5.13
CA LYS A 57 0.84 12.53 -4.54
C LYS A 57 -0.61 12.35 -4.09
N LEU A 58 -0.86 12.50 -2.80
CA LEU A 58 -2.21 12.53 -2.23
C LEU A 58 -2.91 13.85 -2.61
N TYR A 59 -4.18 13.76 -2.99
CA TYR A 59 -5.01 14.92 -3.29
C TYR A 59 -6.49 14.67 -2.94
N THR A 60 -7.27 15.74 -2.88
CA THR A 60 -8.72 15.69 -2.70
C THR A 60 -9.39 16.04 -4.03
N ILE A 61 -10.50 15.36 -4.32
CA ILE A 61 -11.38 15.64 -5.46
C ILE A 61 -12.26 16.85 -5.15
N LYS A 62 -12.69 16.99 -3.89
CA LYS A 62 -13.54 18.06 -3.41
C LYS A 62 -13.20 18.42 -1.96
N ASN A 63 -13.16 19.71 -1.63
CA ASN A 63 -13.07 20.17 -0.24
C ASN A 63 -13.74 21.53 -0.04
N SER A 64 -14.18 21.81 1.18
CA SER A 64 -14.72 23.13 1.58
C SER A 64 -13.84 23.89 2.58
N GLY A 65 -12.99 23.20 3.34
CA GLY A 65 -12.16 23.78 4.40
C GLY A 65 -10.67 23.52 4.24
N GLU A 66 -9.88 23.98 5.21
CA GLU A 66 -8.43 23.72 5.30
C GLU A 66 -8.16 22.23 5.53
N LEU A 67 -7.16 21.69 4.83
CA LEU A 67 -6.87 20.26 4.83
C LEU A 67 -5.68 19.92 5.70
N THR A 68 -5.84 18.89 6.54
CA THR A 68 -4.73 18.27 7.28
C THR A 68 -4.70 16.78 7.00
N TRP A 69 -3.54 16.26 6.62
CA TRP A 69 -3.36 14.84 6.31
C TRP A 69 -2.73 14.08 7.46
N TYR A 70 -3.12 12.81 7.60
CA TYR A 70 -2.64 11.92 8.65
C TYR A 70 -2.26 10.55 8.06
N SER A 71 -1.23 9.94 8.65
CA SER A 71 -0.88 8.53 8.43
C SER A 71 -0.69 7.88 9.79
N LYS A 72 -1.35 6.74 10.02
CA LYS A 72 -1.33 6.01 11.31
C LYS A 72 -1.63 6.94 12.51
N GLY A 73 -2.60 7.85 12.33
CA GLY A 73 -3.01 8.83 13.35
C GLY A 73 -2.07 10.03 13.56
N LYS A 74 -0.93 10.09 12.87
CA LYS A 74 0.03 11.21 12.97
C LYS A 74 -0.10 12.16 11.79
N LYS A 75 -0.11 13.47 12.05
CA LYS A 75 -0.10 14.49 11.00
C LYS A 75 1.14 14.30 10.12
N ILE A 76 0.96 14.39 8.80
CA ILE A 76 2.04 14.41 7.82
C ILE A 76 2.16 15.79 7.21
N GLU A 77 3.38 16.26 7.00
CA GLU A 77 3.65 17.59 6.44
C GLU A 77 3.71 17.59 4.90
N ASN A 78 3.88 16.41 4.28
CA ASN A 78 3.99 16.27 2.83
C ASN A 78 2.98 15.25 2.29
N THR A 79 2.33 15.59 1.19
CA THR A 79 1.39 14.72 0.48
C THR A 79 2.04 13.87 -0.61
N ARG A 80 3.33 14.09 -0.93
CA ARG A 80 4.13 13.18 -1.76
C ARG A 80 4.67 12.05 -0.88
N VAL A 81 4.00 10.90 -0.93
CA VAL A 81 4.29 9.73 -0.10
C VAL A 81 4.97 8.62 -0.91
N ALA A 82 5.64 7.70 -0.23
CA ALA A 82 6.24 6.50 -0.81
C ALA A 82 6.12 5.31 0.16
N PRO A 83 4.91 4.77 0.37
CA PRO A 83 4.71 3.68 1.31
C PRO A 83 5.38 2.38 0.81
N THR A 84 5.94 1.62 1.75
CA THR A 84 6.53 0.28 1.52
C THR A 84 5.61 -0.85 1.98
N GLU A 85 4.51 -0.50 2.65
CA GLU A 85 3.45 -1.39 3.10
C GLU A 85 2.09 -0.74 2.84
N THR A 86 1.05 -1.55 2.65
CA THR A 86 -0.31 -1.03 2.47
C THR A 86 -0.67 -0.09 3.61
N THR A 87 -1.00 1.16 3.26
CA THR A 87 -1.15 2.25 4.21
C THR A 87 -2.40 3.05 3.89
N SER A 88 -3.23 3.27 4.90
CA SER A 88 -4.36 4.21 4.81
C SER A 88 -3.94 5.61 5.25
N TYR A 89 -4.36 6.60 4.48
CA TYR A 89 -4.16 8.02 4.75
C TYR A 89 -5.52 8.67 4.97
N THR A 90 -5.64 9.44 6.05
CA THR A 90 -6.86 10.15 6.40
C THR A 90 -6.66 11.64 6.15
N VAL A 91 -7.61 12.27 5.48
CA VAL A 91 -7.66 13.73 5.34
C VAL A 91 -8.77 14.27 6.23
N LYS A 92 -8.45 15.33 6.97
CA LYS A 92 -9.39 16.12 7.77
C LYS A 92 -9.62 17.45 7.08
N SER A 93 -10.87 17.88 6.94
CA SER A 93 -11.21 19.24 6.53
C SER A 93 -11.76 20.05 7.70
N PHE A 94 -11.09 21.16 8.00
CA PHE A 94 -11.49 22.13 9.02
C PHE A 94 -12.12 23.36 8.36
N LEU A 95 -13.37 23.65 8.73
CA LEU A 95 -14.08 24.85 8.29
C LEU A 95 -14.68 25.54 9.51
N MET A 96 -14.25 26.79 9.76
CA MET A 96 -14.65 27.54 10.95
C MET A 96 -16.17 27.57 11.11
N GLY A 97 -16.63 27.20 12.31
CA GLY A 97 -18.06 27.16 12.65
C GLY A 97 -18.76 25.85 12.29
N CYS A 98 -18.13 24.95 11.54
CA CYS A 98 -18.69 23.67 11.13
C CYS A 98 -17.99 22.47 11.79
N PRO A 99 -18.67 21.33 11.97
CA PRO A 99 -18.02 20.09 12.38
C PRO A 99 -16.91 19.68 11.40
N ASP A 100 -15.87 19.07 11.96
CA ASP A 100 -14.82 18.46 11.16
C ASP A 100 -15.36 17.27 10.36
N VAL A 101 -14.94 17.17 9.10
CA VAL A 101 -15.25 16.02 8.24
C VAL A 101 -13.95 15.33 7.82
N TYR A 102 -14.05 14.03 7.57
CA TYR A 102 -12.92 13.17 7.28
C TYR A 102 -13.22 12.29 6.08
N ASP A 103 -12.18 11.96 5.33
CA ASP A 103 -12.22 10.93 4.31
C ASP A 103 -10.89 10.17 4.29
N MET A 104 -10.87 8.98 3.69
CA MET A 104 -9.74 8.06 3.74
C MET A 104 -9.46 7.43 2.38
N VAL A 105 -8.17 7.36 2.03
CA VAL A 105 -7.68 6.62 0.88
C VAL A 105 -6.76 5.50 1.35
N THR A 106 -6.89 4.32 0.75
CA THR A 106 -6.02 3.17 0.98
C THR A 106 -5.07 3.01 -0.20
N ILE A 107 -3.77 3.09 0.09
CA ILE A 107 -2.71 2.81 -0.88
C ILE A 107 -2.29 1.36 -0.70
N THR A 108 -2.65 0.51 -1.65
CA THR A 108 -2.25 -0.91 -1.66
C THR A 108 -0.84 -1.02 -2.21
N VAL A 109 0.09 -1.56 -1.40
CA VAL A 109 1.46 -1.75 -1.86
C VAL A 109 1.63 -3.13 -2.46
N ILE A 110 1.81 -3.17 -3.78
CA ILE A 110 2.26 -4.36 -4.48
C ILE A 110 3.75 -4.49 -4.21
N LYS A 111 4.10 -5.44 -3.34
CA LYS A 111 5.49 -5.87 -3.20
C LYS A 111 5.83 -6.60 -4.49
N ASN A 112 6.82 -6.10 -5.24
CA ASN A 112 7.42 -6.90 -6.30
C ASN A 112 8.02 -8.13 -5.60
N THR A 113 7.31 -9.25 -5.60
CA THR A 113 7.91 -10.57 -5.34
C THR A 113 8.79 -11.01 -6.50
N ASP A 114 8.90 -10.19 -7.56
CA ASP A 114 9.90 -10.25 -8.63
C ASP A 114 11.30 -9.81 -8.17
N ILE A 115 11.65 -10.01 -6.91
CA ILE A 115 13.06 -9.95 -6.51
C ILE A 115 13.73 -11.17 -7.14
N GLN A 116 14.81 -10.93 -7.87
CA GLN A 116 15.65 -11.97 -8.45
C GLN A 116 16.33 -12.77 -7.33
N ASP A 117 15.59 -13.72 -6.76
CA ASP A 117 16.04 -14.54 -5.64
C ASP A 117 16.78 -15.80 -6.09
N LEU A 118 16.98 -15.96 -7.39
CA LEU A 118 17.77 -17.06 -7.94
C LEU A 118 18.36 -16.68 -9.30
N VAL A 119 19.69 -16.65 -9.37
CA VAL A 119 20.46 -16.52 -10.61
C VAL A 119 21.04 -17.90 -10.94
N LEU A 120 21.01 -18.30 -12.21
CA LEU A 120 21.61 -19.54 -12.69
C LEU A 120 22.66 -19.24 -13.76
N PHE A 121 23.85 -19.81 -13.61
CA PHE A 121 24.91 -19.67 -14.60
C PHE A 121 25.81 -20.91 -14.67
N PRO A 122 26.25 -21.32 -15.88
CA PRO A 122 25.85 -20.76 -17.16
C PRO A 122 24.39 -21.12 -17.49
N ASN A 123 23.76 -20.33 -18.36
CA ASN A 123 22.49 -20.66 -19.02
C ASN A 123 22.59 -20.11 -20.45
N PRO A 124 22.64 -20.95 -21.50
CA PRO A 124 22.46 -22.41 -21.51
C PRO A 124 23.55 -23.26 -20.83
N ILE A 125 23.22 -24.48 -20.44
CA ILE A 125 24.06 -25.40 -19.62
C ILE A 125 24.56 -26.58 -20.45
N GLN A 126 25.85 -26.91 -20.30
CA GLN A 126 26.45 -28.11 -20.91
C GLN A 126 26.57 -29.30 -19.95
N SER A 127 26.73 -29.08 -18.65
CA SER A 127 26.85 -30.17 -17.67
C SER A 127 26.35 -29.71 -16.32
N LYS A 128 27.07 -28.77 -15.69
CA LYS A 128 26.77 -28.25 -14.36
C LYS A 128 26.30 -26.79 -14.45
N THR A 129 25.43 -26.39 -13.53
CA THR A 129 25.01 -24.99 -13.35
C THR A 129 25.12 -24.59 -11.89
N THR A 130 25.52 -23.35 -11.65
CA THR A 130 25.53 -22.75 -10.32
C THR A 130 24.25 -21.96 -10.15
N ILE A 131 23.52 -22.23 -9.07
CA ILE A 131 22.41 -21.40 -8.62
C ILE A 131 22.85 -20.55 -7.44
N VAL A 132 22.49 -19.27 -7.46
CA VAL A 132 22.80 -18.30 -6.41
C VAL A 132 21.52 -17.58 -6.00
N SER A 133 21.15 -17.69 -4.74
CA SER A 133 20.11 -16.89 -4.12
C SER A 133 20.71 -15.61 -3.52
N THR A 134 20.04 -14.49 -3.73
CA THR A 134 20.50 -13.18 -3.26
C THR A 134 20.08 -12.94 -1.81
N LEU A 135 18.84 -13.27 -1.45
CA LEU A 135 18.27 -12.94 -0.15
C LEU A 135 18.38 -14.07 0.88
N TYR A 136 17.96 -15.29 0.52
CA TYR A 136 17.75 -16.36 1.50
C TYR A 136 18.54 -17.63 1.17
N PRO A 137 19.00 -18.40 2.17
CA PRO A 137 19.62 -19.71 1.94
C PRO A 137 18.72 -20.66 1.14
N ILE A 138 19.34 -21.51 0.32
CA ILE A 138 18.66 -22.52 -0.49
C ILE A 138 18.55 -23.80 0.33
N ILE A 139 17.32 -24.18 0.68
CA ILE A 139 17.02 -25.36 1.50
C ILE A 139 16.55 -26.56 0.67
N GLY A 140 16.27 -26.36 -0.62
CA GLY A 140 15.98 -27.44 -1.53
C GLY A 140 15.92 -27.03 -2.99
N VAL A 141 16.08 -28.00 -3.89
CA VAL A 141 16.04 -27.80 -5.34
C VAL A 141 15.31 -28.99 -5.98
N SER A 142 14.30 -28.71 -6.80
CA SER A 142 13.66 -29.69 -7.67
C SER A 142 13.87 -29.32 -9.13
N LEU A 143 13.97 -30.33 -9.98
CA LEU A 143 13.96 -30.17 -11.43
C LEU A 143 12.80 -30.95 -12.04
N TYR A 144 12.10 -30.32 -12.98
CA TYR A 144 10.97 -30.89 -13.69
C TYR A 144 11.20 -30.86 -15.20
N ASP A 145 10.66 -31.86 -15.90
CA ASP A 145 10.52 -31.80 -17.36
C ASP A 145 9.34 -30.87 -17.78
N LEU A 146 9.17 -30.66 -19.09
CA LEU A 146 8.07 -29.82 -19.61
C LEU A 146 6.67 -30.44 -19.44
N LYS A 147 6.58 -31.74 -19.13
CA LYS A 147 5.31 -32.42 -18.83
C LYS A 147 4.95 -32.28 -17.34
N GLY A 148 5.84 -31.72 -16.53
CA GLY A 148 5.66 -31.55 -15.09
C GLY A 148 6.17 -32.72 -14.24
N ASN A 149 6.82 -33.73 -14.84
CA ASN A 149 7.39 -34.84 -14.08
C ASN A 149 8.63 -34.36 -13.31
N GLN A 150 8.71 -34.68 -12.01
CA GLN A 150 9.88 -34.38 -11.21
C GLN A 150 11.02 -35.36 -11.53
N LEU A 151 12.12 -34.84 -12.09
CA LEU A 151 13.30 -35.62 -12.43
C LEU A 151 14.18 -35.88 -11.20
N PHE A 152 14.33 -34.88 -10.33
CA PHE A 152 14.96 -35.05 -9.03
C PHE A 152 14.49 -33.99 -8.02
N HIS A 153 14.78 -34.27 -6.74
CA HIS A 153 14.67 -33.32 -5.63
C HIS A 153 15.88 -33.49 -4.70
N LEU A 154 16.47 -32.36 -4.30
CA LEU A 154 17.57 -32.27 -3.34
C LEU A 154 17.08 -31.42 -2.17
N SER A 155 17.34 -31.86 -0.94
CA SER A 155 17.08 -31.09 0.28
C SER A 155 18.39 -30.79 0.99
N TYR A 156 18.48 -29.62 1.62
CA TYR A 156 19.69 -29.13 2.27
C TYR A 156 19.38 -28.70 3.71
N THR A 157 20.26 -29.09 4.63
CA THR A 157 20.17 -28.71 6.06
C THR A 157 21.08 -27.52 6.40
N ASP A 158 22.03 -27.22 5.53
CA ASP A 158 22.97 -26.11 5.66
C ASP A 158 22.41 -24.83 5.02
N ARG A 159 22.72 -23.69 5.64
CA ARG A 159 22.14 -22.38 5.28
C ARG A 159 23.00 -21.60 4.28
N ILE A 160 23.32 -22.22 3.14
CA ILE A 160 24.16 -21.60 2.12
C ILE A 160 23.29 -21.09 0.96
N LYS A 161 23.71 -19.97 0.36
CA LYS A 161 22.99 -19.29 -0.72
C LYS A 161 23.38 -19.74 -2.13
N GLN A 162 24.42 -20.56 -2.27
CA GLN A 162 24.99 -20.99 -3.54
C GLN A 162 25.11 -22.51 -3.61
N ARG A 163 24.70 -23.09 -4.75
CA ARG A 163 24.75 -24.53 -5.01
C ARG A 163 25.16 -24.79 -6.45
N VAL A 164 25.87 -25.90 -6.66
CA VAL A 164 26.15 -26.44 -7.99
C VAL A 164 25.22 -27.62 -8.21
N ILE A 165 24.54 -27.63 -9.35
CA ILE A 165 23.60 -28.67 -9.77
C ILE A 165 24.20 -29.35 -11.00
N ASP A 166 24.32 -30.67 -10.93
CA ASP A 166 24.81 -31.51 -12.02
C ASP A 166 23.66 -32.00 -12.88
N LEU A 167 23.69 -31.67 -14.17
CA LEU A 167 22.70 -32.03 -15.18
C LEU A 167 23.34 -32.83 -16.33
N THR A 168 24.52 -33.43 -16.10
CA THR A 168 25.29 -34.14 -17.14
C THR A 168 24.51 -35.30 -17.75
N GLU A 169 23.80 -36.07 -16.93
CA GLU A 169 23.03 -37.24 -17.35
C GLU A 169 21.69 -36.90 -18.01
N LEU A 170 21.34 -35.62 -18.10
CA LEU A 170 20.07 -35.20 -18.67
C LEU A 170 20.19 -34.93 -20.18
N PRO A 171 19.20 -35.37 -20.98
CA PRO A 171 19.13 -35.00 -22.38
C PRO A 171 19.12 -33.49 -22.61
N LYS A 172 19.50 -33.07 -23.81
CA LYS A 172 19.35 -31.68 -24.25
C LYS A 172 17.86 -31.31 -24.28
N GLY A 173 17.52 -30.10 -23.85
CA GLY A 173 16.13 -29.67 -23.78
C GLY A 173 15.87 -28.55 -22.78
N PHE A 174 14.58 -28.29 -22.56
CA PHE A 174 14.11 -27.32 -21.58
C PHE A 174 13.65 -28.01 -20.31
N TYR A 175 13.98 -27.41 -19.19
CA TYR A 175 13.60 -27.88 -17.86
C TYR A 175 13.11 -26.72 -17.01
N VAL A 176 12.40 -27.04 -15.93
CA VAL A 176 11.96 -26.09 -14.92
C VAL A 176 12.67 -26.43 -13.62
N LEU A 177 13.49 -25.51 -13.12
CA LEU A 177 14.14 -25.62 -11.82
C LEU A 177 13.35 -24.81 -10.80
N ARG A 178 13.03 -25.43 -9.67
CA ARG A 178 12.38 -24.80 -8.52
C ARG A 178 13.31 -24.88 -7.32
N ALA A 179 13.73 -23.73 -6.79
CA ALA A 179 14.47 -23.64 -5.53
C ALA A 179 13.51 -23.31 -4.39
N GLN A 180 13.67 -23.98 -3.25
CA GLN A 180 13.02 -23.67 -1.99
C GLN A 180 13.99 -22.89 -1.11
N LEU A 181 13.52 -21.78 -0.54
CA LEU A 181 14.30 -20.87 0.29
C LEU A 181 13.90 -20.97 1.76
N ASP A 182 14.81 -20.61 2.67
CA ASP A 182 14.62 -20.71 4.13
C ASP A 182 13.44 -19.86 4.66
N ASN A 183 13.04 -18.80 3.93
CA ASN A 183 11.83 -18.02 4.22
C ASN A 183 10.53 -18.72 3.79
N GLN A 184 10.58 -20.02 3.48
CA GLN A 184 9.47 -20.86 3.00
C GLN A 184 8.93 -20.48 1.61
N THR A 185 9.59 -19.57 0.89
CA THR A 185 9.22 -19.24 -0.50
C THR A 185 9.84 -20.22 -1.50
N SER A 186 9.25 -20.30 -2.68
CA SER A 186 9.79 -21.06 -3.81
C SER A 186 10.00 -20.16 -5.01
N VAL A 187 11.15 -20.29 -5.66
CA VAL A 187 11.52 -19.53 -6.85
C VAL A 187 11.71 -20.49 -8.02
N THR A 188 11.10 -20.17 -9.15
CA THR A 188 11.16 -21.01 -10.35
C THR A 188 11.98 -20.34 -11.45
N ARG A 189 12.77 -21.12 -12.19
CA ARG A 189 13.58 -20.69 -13.32
C ARG A 189 13.53 -21.69 -14.46
N LYS A 190 13.44 -21.17 -15.68
CA LYS A 190 13.63 -21.96 -16.90
C LYS A 190 15.11 -22.29 -17.05
N VAL A 191 15.38 -23.54 -17.36
CA VAL A 191 16.71 -24.07 -17.61
C VAL A 191 16.81 -24.57 -19.06
N ILE A 192 17.90 -24.23 -19.74
CA ILE A 192 18.18 -24.70 -21.11
C ILE A 192 19.43 -25.56 -21.06
N LYS A 193 19.29 -26.86 -21.37
CA LYS A 193 20.40 -27.80 -21.50
C LYS A 193 20.75 -27.99 -22.97
N ILE A 194 22.00 -27.74 -23.33
CA ILE A 194 22.55 -27.89 -24.69
C ILE A 194 23.65 -28.96 -24.76
#